data_AF-A0AAJ0XBQ8-F1
#
_entry.id   AF-A0AAJ0XBQ8-F1
#
_cell.length_a   1.000
_cell.length_b   1.000
_cell.length_c   1.000
_cell.angle_alpha   90.00
_cell.angle_beta   90.00
_cell.angle_gamma   90.00
#
_symmetry.space_group_name_H-M   'P 1'
#
loop_
_entity.id
_entity.type
_entity.pdbx_description
1 polymer ?
#
loop_
_entity_poly.entity_id
_entity_poly.type
_entity_poly.pdbx_seq_one_letter_code
_entity_poly.pdbx_strand_id
1 'polypeptide(L)' 'MRTVIDLPDEQIEPLKDLASALNISRAELIRRAVADYLSRFEPPTDDTAFGIWKQHDEDGLAYQARMRSEWDR' A
#
# COMPACT_ATOMS: atom_id res chain seq x y z
N MET A 1 0.43 -16.37 12.38
CA MET A 1 1.30 -17.40 11.77
C MET A 1 2.70 -17.28 12.39
N ARG A 2 3.43 -18.39 12.56
CA ARG A 2 4.83 -18.39 13.02
C ARG A 2 5.71 -18.92 11.90
N THR A 3 6.76 -18.18 11.56
CA THR A 3 7.75 -18.54 10.54
C THR A 3 9.13 -18.53 11.19
N VAL A 4 9.98 -19.48 10.83
CA VAL A 4 11.40 -19.50 11.20
C VAL A 4 12.18 -19.04 9.98
N ILE A 5 13.09 -18.09 10.17
CA ILE A 5 13.94 -17.52 9.13
C ILE A 5 15.38 -17.56 9.61
N ASP A 6 16.29 -17.88 8.70
CA ASP A 6 17.72 -17.78 8.95
C ASP A 6 18.20 -16.38 8.52
N LEU A 7 18.97 -15.73 9.39
CA LEU A 7 19.55 -14.42 9.15
C LEU A 7 21.07 -14.53 9.31
N PRO A 8 21.86 -13.77 8.54
CA PRO A 8 23.31 -13.69 8.75
C PRO A 8 23.63 -13.22 10.18
N ASP A 9 24.63 -13.83 10.83
CA ASP A 9 25.01 -13.52 12.21
C ASP A 9 25.35 -12.04 12.41
N GLU A 10 25.95 -11.41 11.40
CA GLU A 10 26.28 -9.98 11.38
C GLU A 10 25.06 -9.05 11.52
N GLN A 11 23.85 -9.54 11.23
CA GLN A 11 22.62 -8.77 11.35
C GLN A 11 21.97 -8.90 12.74
N ILE A 12 22.35 -9.90 13.54
CA ILE A 12 21.66 -10.23 14.79
C ILE A 12 21.88 -9.17 15.87
N GLU A 13 23.13 -8.78 16.13
CA GLU A 13 23.43 -7.76 17.15
C GLU A 13 22.88 -6.38 16.77
N PRO A 14 23.03 -5.88 15.52
CA PRO A 14 22.41 -4.61 15.11
C PRO A 14 20.88 -4.57 15.30
N LEU A 15 20.18 -5.67 14.98
CA LEU A 15 18.73 -5.76 15.19
C LEU A 15 18.35 -5.73 16.68
N LYS A 16 19.16 -6.35 17.53
CA LYS A 16 18.95 -6.38 18.98
C LYS A 16 19.21 -5.01 19.62
N ASP A 17 20.26 -4.31 19.18
CA ASP A 17 20.56 -2.95 19.62
C ASP A 17 19.44 -1.98 19.19
N LEU A 18 18.98 -2.10 17.95
CA LEU A 18 17.88 -1.29 17.43
C LEU A 18 16.57 -1.54 18.18
N ALA A 19 16.23 -2.80 18.46
CA ALA A 19 15.04 -3.14 19.25
C ALA A 19 15.11 -2.55 20.66
N SER A 20 16.29 -2.58 21.28
CA SER A 20 16.54 -2.02 22.62
C SER A 20 16.42 -0.49 22.61
N ALA A 21 17.04 0.18 21.62
CA ALA A 21 16.97 1.63 21.46
C ALA A 21 15.53 2.13 21.23
N LEU A 22 14.71 1.35 20.53
CA LEU A 22 13.29 1.65 20.29
C LEU A 22 12.37 1.18 21.42
N ASN A 23 12.90 0.49 22.45
CA ASN A 23 12.14 -0.11 23.54
C ASN A 23 10.99 -1.01 23.06
N ILE A 24 11.26 -1.86 22.06
CA ILE A 24 10.30 -2.83 21.52
C ILE A 24 10.88 -4.24 21.49
N SER A 25 10.01 -5.25 21.39
CA SER A 25 10.47 -6.63 21.20
C SER A 25 11.10 -6.84 19.82
N ARG A 26 12.05 -7.78 19.71
CA ARG A 26 12.62 -8.20 18.42
C ARG A 26 11.54 -8.60 17.40
N ALA A 27 10.50 -9.32 17.86
CA ALA A 27 9.40 -9.73 16.98
C ALA A 27 8.60 -8.54 16.45
N GLU A 28 8.43 -7.49 17.25
CA GLU A 28 7.78 -6.25 16.82
C GLU A 28 8.64 -5.49 15.81
N LEU A 29 9.94 -5.42 16.03
CA LEU A 29 10.87 -4.82 15.08
C LEU A 29 10.76 -5.50 13.70
N ILE A 30 10.78 -6.84 13.66
CA ILE A 30 10.64 -7.59 12.40
C ILE A 30 9.28 -7.36 11.75
N ARG A 31 8.18 -7.32 12.52
CA ARG A 31 6.85 -7.01 11.95
C ARG A 31 6.82 -5.64 11.28
N ARG A 32 7.40 -4.62 11.92
CA ARG A 32 7.50 -3.27 11.34
C ARG A 32 8.37 -3.25 10.10
N ALA A 33 9.52 -3.93 10.11
CA ALA A 33 10.40 -4.03 8.96
C ALA A 33 9.71 -4.70 7.77
N VAL A 34 8.94 -5.77 8.00
CA VAL A 34 8.16 -6.43 6.95
C VAL A 34 7.06 -5.51 6.41
N ALA A 35 6.32 -4.82 7.28
CA ALA A 35 5.28 -3.88 6.86
C ALA A 35 5.86 -2.73 6.01
N ASP A 36 6.95 -2.13 6.47
CA ASP A 36 7.66 -1.07 5.73
C ASP A 36 8.28 -1.56 4.42
N TYR A 37 8.71 -2.82 4.35
CA TYR A 37 9.19 -3.38 3.10
C TYR A 37 8.03 -3.58 2.11
N LEU A 38 6.89 -4.10 2.57
CA LEU A 38 5.71 -4.34 1.73
C LEU A 38 5.08 -3.04 1.22
N SER A 39 5.06 -1.96 2.00
CA SER A 39 4.52 -0.67 1.55
C SER A 39 5.24 -0.10 0.33
N ARG A 40 6.52 -0.47 0.12
CA ARG A 40 7.30 -0.07 -1.06
C ARG A 40 6.82 -0.72 -2.36
N PHE A 41 6.06 -1.81 -2.24
CA PHE A 41 5.50 -2.58 -3.35
C PHE A 41 3.97 -2.53 -3.36
N GLU A 42 3.35 -1.75 -2.48
CA GLU A 42 1.92 -1.52 -2.62
C GLU A 42 1.68 -0.86 -3.98
N PRO A 43 0.73 -1.38 -4.77
CA PRO A 43 0.30 -0.67 -5.96
C PRO A 43 -0.14 0.73 -5.52
N PRO A 44 0.07 1.77 -6.36
CA PRO A 44 -0.41 3.10 -6.04
C PRO A 44 -1.84 2.98 -5.57
N THR A 45 -2.08 3.42 -4.34
CA THR A 45 -3.40 3.33 -3.72
C THR A 45 -4.35 4.00 -4.70
N ASP A 46 -5.43 3.31 -5.05
CA ASP A 46 -6.44 3.75 -6.01
C ASP A 46 -7.24 4.98 -5.48
N ASP A 47 -6.64 5.79 -4.61
CA ASP A 47 -7.09 7.12 -4.23
C ASP A 47 -7.12 8.06 -5.44
N THR A 48 -6.46 7.70 -6.54
CA THR A 48 -6.72 8.32 -7.84
C THR A 48 -8.09 7.96 -8.41
N ALA A 49 -8.66 6.77 -8.14
CA ALA A 49 -9.98 6.41 -8.63
C ALA A 49 -11.09 7.32 -8.05
N PHE A 50 -10.94 7.73 -6.79
CA PHE A 50 -11.84 8.71 -6.18
C PHE A 50 -11.58 10.12 -6.73
N GLY A 51 -12.42 10.54 -7.68
CA GLY A 51 -12.37 11.89 -8.23
C GLY A 51 -11.58 12.04 -9.53
N ILE A 52 -11.24 10.95 -10.24
CA ILE A 52 -10.78 11.00 -11.64
C ILE A 52 -11.69 11.89 -12.50
N TRP A 53 -13.00 11.85 -12.23
CA TRP A 53 -13.98 12.65 -12.97
C TRP A 53 -14.09 14.10 -12.54
N LYS A 54 -13.42 14.53 -11.45
CA LYS A 54 -13.44 15.92 -10.98
C LYS A 54 -12.83 16.90 -11.99
N GLN A 55 -11.93 16.42 -12.86
CA GLN A 55 -11.30 17.24 -13.90
C GLN A 55 -12.13 17.34 -15.18
N HIS A 56 -13.24 16.60 -15.28
CA HIS A 56 -14.16 16.67 -16.40
C HIS A 56 -15.29 17.64 -16.04
N ASP A 57 -15.30 18.81 -16.69
CA ASP A 57 -16.37 19.82 -16.56
C ASP A 57 -17.59 19.47 -17.45
N GLU A 58 -17.98 18.19 -17.48
CA GLU A 58 -19.12 17.69 -18.26
C GLU A 58 -20.15 17.08 -17.30
N ASP A 59 -21.43 17.40 -17.50
CA ASP A 59 -22.51 16.80 -16.71
C ASP A 59 -22.57 15.28 -16.92
N GLY A 60 -22.70 14.55 -15.82
CA GLY A 60 -22.59 13.10 -15.84
C GLY A 60 -23.71 12.39 -16.59
N LEU A 61 -24.92 12.93 -16.53
CA LEU A 61 -26.08 12.38 -17.22
C LEU A 61 -26.03 12.71 -18.71
N ALA A 62 -25.57 13.91 -19.06
CA ALA A 62 -25.35 14.30 -20.45
C ALA A 62 -24.29 13.42 -21.12
N TYR A 63 -23.17 13.14 -20.44
CA TYR A 63 -22.13 12.23 -20.93
C TYR A 63 -22.67 10.81 -21.16
N GLN A 64 -23.43 10.27 -20.20
CA GLN A 64 -24.04 8.94 -20.30
C GLN A 64 -25.05 8.86 -21.45
N ALA A 65 -25.92 9.85 -21.60
CA ALA A 65 -26.89 9.90 -22.71
C ALA A 65 -26.19 9.95 -24.07
N ARG A 66 -25.12 10.76 -24.20
CA ARG A 66 -24.32 10.82 -25.42
C ARG A 66 -23.65 9.48 -25.74
N MET A 67 -23.03 8.84 -24.76
CA MET A 67 -22.38 7.53 -24.93
C MET A 67 -23.36 6.43 -25.31
N ARG A 68 -24.59 6.48 -24.80
CA ARG A 68 -25.63 5.47 -25.04
C ARG A 68 -26.52 5.75 -26.25
N SER A 69 -26.33 6.88 -26.92
CA SER A 69 -27.11 7.28 -28.09
C SER A 69 -27.03 6.28 -29.26
N GLU A 70 -25.99 5.43 -29.29
CA GLU A 70 -25.87 4.35 -30.26
C GLU A 70 -26.86 3.19 -30.05
N TRP A 71 -27.48 3.05 -28.86
CA TRP A 71 -28.41 1.95 -28.55
C TRP A 71 -29.88 2.29 -28.82
N ASP A 72 -30.19 3.56 -29.09
CA ASP A 72 -31.55 4.04 -29.40
C ASP A 72 -31.88 3.91 -30.91
N ARG A 73 -31.26 2.95 -31.60
CA ARG A 73 -31.41 2.73 -33.05
C ARG A 73 -32.00 1.37 -33.40
#